data_AF-A0A926SHL8-F1
#
_entry.id   AF-A0A926SHL8-F1
#
_cell.length_a   1.000
_cell.length_b   1.000
_cell.length_c   1.000
_cell.angle_alpha   90.00
_cell.angle_beta   90.00
_cell.angle_gamma   90.00
#
_symmetry.space_group_name_H-M   'P 1'
#
loop_
_entity.id
_entity.type
_entity.pdbx_description
1 polymer ?
#
loop_
_entity_poly.entity_id
_entity_poly.type
_entity_poly.pdbx_seq_one_letter_code
_entity_poly.pdbx_strand_id
1 'polypeptide(L)'
;MRKFFGKYRGKVSAVADPLNLGRIRVQVPSVFGAERNSWALPSVPYAGKDIGFFTVPPVGSNIWVEFEEGNPDYPIWSGCFWGKDELPQYAKVEQQDKVQVFRTHGMTLTLSNLENKKGLTIEVESPTVERKLKMIFNAEGIEINNKDETTIKIKADIIELKNRANSTVTLTADTIQLKESSTETKLTATTIDLICNPATVKLSSASGIELNNSPASTKLNSTGIELSVAAPSVKLTPAQIELSNAAANIKLSPVTVNVNNGALEVI
;
A
#
# COMPACT_ATOMS: atom_id res chain seq x y z
N MET A 1 5.77 -12.33 -60.07
CA MET A 1 5.12 -11.48 -59.04
C MET A 1 6.10 -10.44 -58.55
N ARG A 2 5.63 -9.22 -58.27
CA ARG A 2 6.47 -8.16 -57.68
C ARG A 2 6.82 -8.54 -56.23
N LYS A 3 8.10 -8.43 -55.88
CA LYS A 3 8.59 -8.64 -54.51
C LYS A 3 8.64 -7.30 -53.76
N PHE A 4 8.36 -7.34 -52.46
CA PHE A 4 8.26 -6.17 -51.58
C PHE A 4 9.24 -6.32 -50.42
N PHE A 5 10.47 -5.85 -50.61
CA PHE A 5 11.50 -5.89 -49.59
C PHE A 5 11.51 -4.61 -48.76
N GLY A 6 11.70 -4.73 -47.45
CA GLY A 6 11.74 -3.61 -46.50
C GLY A 6 10.47 -3.45 -45.66
N LYS A 7 10.40 -2.35 -44.90
CA LYS A 7 9.28 -2.04 -43.99
C LYS A 7 8.28 -1.11 -44.66
N TYR A 8 7.00 -1.45 -44.54
CA TYR A 8 5.87 -0.69 -45.07
C TYR A 8 4.99 -0.22 -43.92
N ARG A 9 4.47 1.01 -44.01
CA ARG A 9 3.51 1.52 -43.02
C ARG A 9 2.18 0.80 -43.19
N GLY A 10 1.68 0.25 -42.09
CA GLY A 10 0.36 -0.32 -42.03
C GLY A 10 -0.43 0.13 -40.82
N LYS A 11 -1.69 -0.28 -40.79
CA LYS A 11 -2.61 -0.03 -39.69
C LYS A 11 -3.31 -1.31 -39.28
N VAL A 12 -3.50 -1.50 -37.97
CA VAL A 12 -4.24 -2.64 -37.43
C VAL A 12 -5.72 -2.46 -37.74
N SER A 13 -6.36 -3.44 -38.41
CA SER A 13 -7.79 -3.41 -38.71
C SER A 13 -8.62 -4.40 -37.89
N ALA A 14 -8.02 -5.51 -37.42
CA ALA A 14 -8.65 -6.45 -36.50
C ALA A 14 -7.61 -7.27 -35.73
N VAL A 15 -7.98 -7.78 -34.54
CA VAL A 15 -7.07 -8.53 -33.64
C VAL A 15 -7.60 -9.90 -33.22
N ALA A 16 -8.83 -10.26 -33.59
CA ALA A 16 -9.45 -11.54 -33.23
C ALA A 16 -8.94 -12.68 -34.12
N ASP A 17 -7.74 -13.20 -33.83
CA ASP A 17 -7.09 -14.27 -34.59
C ASP A 17 -7.72 -15.65 -34.32
N PRO A 18 -8.40 -16.26 -35.31
CA PRO A 18 -9.04 -17.56 -35.12
C PRO A 18 -8.06 -18.73 -34.90
N LEU A 19 -6.76 -18.55 -35.21
CA LEU A 19 -5.75 -19.59 -35.04
C LEU A 19 -4.93 -19.43 -33.74
N ASN A 20 -5.19 -18.39 -32.93
CA ASN A 20 -4.46 -18.10 -31.70
C ASN A 20 -2.93 -18.03 -31.88
N LEU A 21 -2.48 -17.50 -33.02
CA LEU A 21 -1.05 -17.36 -33.35
C LEU A 21 -0.52 -15.93 -33.05
N GLY A 22 -1.33 -15.07 -32.43
CA GLY A 22 -0.98 -13.67 -32.19
C GLY A 22 -0.95 -12.83 -33.48
N ARG A 23 -1.69 -13.25 -34.51
CA ARG A 23 -1.79 -12.50 -35.77
C ARG A 23 -2.71 -11.30 -35.62
N ILE A 24 -2.52 -10.32 -36.50
CA ILE A 24 -3.42 -9.17 -36.66
C ILE A 24 -3.80 -9.02 -38.12
N ARG A 25 -4.99 -8.49 -38.41
CA ARG A 25 -5.31 -8.04 -39.76
C ARG A 25 -4.69 -6.66 -39.97
N VAL A 26 -3.97 -6.52 -41.07
CA VAL A 26 -3.24 -5.31 -41.41
C VAL A 26 -3.73 -4.73 -42.73
N GLN A 27 -3.81 -3.40 -42.76
CA GLN A 27 -3.95 -2.60 -43.98
C GLN A 27 -2.58 -2.06 -44.36
N VAL A 28 -2.17 -2.23 -45.61
CA VAL A 28 -0.90 -1.67 -46.12
C VAL A 28 -1.19 -1.00 -47.46
N PRO A 29 -1.68 0.26 -47.47
CA PRO A 29 -2.19 0.88 -48.69
C PRO A 29 -1.21 0.91 -49.86
N SER A 30 0.09 1.06 -49.59
CA SER A 30 1.14 1.08 -50.61
C SER A 30 1.44 -0.28 -51.27
N VAL A 31 0.94 -1.38 -50.72
CA VAL A 31 1.16 -2.74 -51.23
C VAL A 31 -0.16 -3.42 -51.59
N PHE A 32 -1.17 -3.28 -50.75
CA PHE A 32 -2.48 -3.94 -50.87
C PHE A 32 -3.55 -3.06 -51.55
N GLY A 33 -3.31 -1.76 -51.71
CA GLY A 33 -4.39 -0.82 -52.03
C GLY A 33 -5.30 -0.58 -50.83
N ALA A 34 -6.41 0.15 -51.03
CA ALA A 34 -7.25 0.63 -49.94
C ALA A 34 -8.12 -0.46 -49.28
N GLU A 35 -8.51 -1.50 -50.01
CA GLU A 35 -9.56 -2.44 -49.57
C GLU A 35 -9.02 -3.76 -49.01
N ARG A 36 -7.83 -4.19 -49.45
CA ARG A 36 -7.29 -5.50 -49.06
C ARG A 36 -6.70 -5.47 -47.66
N ASN A 37 -7.11 -6.46 -46.86
CA ASN A 37 -6.64 -6.72 -45.50
C ASN A 37 -6.16 -8.17 -45.40
N SER A 38 -4.96 -8.37 -44.86
CA SER A 38 -4.36 -9.70 -44.71
C SER A 38 -3.99 -9.97 -43.25
N TRP A 39 -4.04 -11.23 -42.82
CA TRP A 39 -3.50 -11.64 -41.52
C TRP A 39 -1.98 -11.65 -41.56
N ALA A 40 -1.35 -10.89 -40.68
CA ALA A 40 0.11 -10.83 -40.56
C ALA A 40 0.62 -11.62 -39.36
N LEU A 41 1.69 -12.39 -39.55
CA LEU A 41 2.39 -13.10 -38.48
C LEU A 41 3.17 -12.13 -37.59
N PRO A 42 3.27 -12.40 -36.28
CA PRO A 42 4.05 -11.58 -35.36
C PRO A 42 5.56 -11.79 -35.52
N SER A 43 6.31 -10.70 -35.61
CA SER A 43 7.74 -10.65 -35.31
C SER A 43 7.92 -9.92 -33.97
N VAL A 44 7.96 -10.70 -32.89
CA VAL A 44 8.03 -10.20 -31.51
C VAL A 44 9.43 -10.39 -30.92
N PRO A 45 9.81 -9.60 -29.89
CA PRO A 45 11.16 -9.66 -29.30
C PRO A 45 11.51 -11.01 -28.66
N TYR A 46 10.51 -11.75 -28.17
CA TYR A 46 10.69 -13.02 -27.47
C TYR A 46 9.46 -13.89 -27.66
N ALA A 47 9.64 -15.12 -28.14
CA ALA A 47 8.56 -16.11 -28.30
C ALA A 47 9.11 -17.53 -28.21
N GLY A 48 8.32 -18.42 -27.61
CA GLY A 48 8.58 -19.85 -27.49
C GLY A 48 7.33 -20.58 -27.01
N LYS A 49 7.45 -21.89 -26.75
CA LYS A 49 6.35 -22.67 -26.17
C LYS A 49 6.07 -22.19 -24.74
N ASP A 50 4.90 -21.61 -24.52
CA ASP A 50 4.42 -21.10 -23.20
C ASP A 50 5.29 -20.01 -22.56
N ILE A 51 6.07 -19.29 -23.38
CA ILE A 51 6.94 -18.18 -22.95
C ILE A 51 6.97 -17.12 -24.06
N GLY A 52 7.08 -15.83 -23.71
CA GLY A 52 7.21 -14.78 -24.71
C GLY A 52 6.81 -13.39 -24.25
N PHE A 53 6.96 -12.43 -25.17
CA PHE A 53 6.50 -11.06 -25.04
C PHE A 53 5.24 -10.85 -25.89
N PHE A 54 4.08 -11.09 -25.27
CA PHE A 54 2.79 -11.04 -25.96
C PHE A 54 2.10 -9.69 -25.75
N THR A 55 2.26 -8.78 -26.71
CA THR A 55 1.66 -7.44 -26.69
C THR A 55 1.02 -7.10 -28.04
N VAL A 56 -0.19 -7.62 -28.27
CA VAL A 56 -0.92 -7.35 -29.52
C VAL A 56 -1.39 -5.88 -29.53
N PRO A 57 -1.02 -5.09 -30.55
CA PRO A 57 -1.43 -3.70 -30.63
C PRO A 57 -2.94 -3.56 -30.86
N PRO A 58 -3.61 -2.54 -30.29
CA PRO A 58 -5.04 -2.34 -30.49
C PRO A 58 -5.38 -1.98 -31.94
N VAL A 59 -6.64 -2.22 -32.32
CA VAL A 59 -7.19 -1.77 -33.61
C VAL A 59 -6.96 -0.28 -33.80
N GLY A 60 -6.52 0.11 -34.99
CA GLY A 60 -6.16 1.48 -35.33
C GLY A 60 -4.70 1.85 -35.06
N SER A 61 -3.90 1.00 -34.40
CA SER A 61 -2.49 1.28 -34.17
C SER A 61 -1.68 1.33 -35.47
N ASN A 62 -0.68 2.20 -35.50
CA ASN A 62 0.27 2.28 -36.62
C ASN A 62 1.40 1.26 -36.43
N ILE A 63 1.68 0.48 -37.47
CA ILE A 63 2.63 -0.64 -37.44
C ILE A 63 3.57 -0.64 -38.64
N TRP A 64 4.72 -1.28 -38.47
CA TRP A 64 5.58 -1.68 -39.58
C TRP A 64 5.21 -3.09 -40.04
N VAL A 65 5.03 -3.25 -41.34
CA VAL A 65 4.72 -4.51 -42.00
C VAL A 65 5.85 -4.88 -42.96
N GLU A 66 6.27 -6.13 -42.89
CA GLU A 66 7.22 -6.78 -43.77
C GLU A 66 6.55 -7.98 -44.44
N PHE A 67 7.25 -8.66 -45.34
CA PHE A 67 6.71 -9.76 -46.13
C PHE A 67 7.72 -10.90 -46.21
N GLU A 68 7.33 -12.13 -45.87
CA GLU A 68 8.22 -13.30 -45.95
C GLU A 68 8.77 -13.45 -47.37
N GLU A 69 10.10 -13.39 -47.50
CA GLU A 69 10.79 -13.41 -48.80
C GLU A 69 10.26 -12.36 -49.81
N GLY A 70 9.74 -11.23 -49.30
CA GLY A 70 9.10 -10.19 -50.09
C GLY A 70 7.76 -10.58 -50.72
N ASN A 71 7.12 -11.67 -50.28
CA ASN A 71 5.84 -12.14 -50.81
C ASN A 71 4.65 -11.45 -50.12
N PRO A 72 3.84 -10.64 -50.83
CA PRO A 72 2.73 -9.90 -50.23
C PRO A 72 1.62 -10.79 -49.65
N ASP A 73 1.58 -12.07 -49.99
CA ASP A 73 0.61 -13.02 -49.43
C ASP A 73 0.99 -13.53 -48.02
N TYR A 74 2.23 -13.27 -47.57
CA TYR A 74 2.75 -13.67 -46.26
C TYR A 74 3.26 -12.45 -45.47
N PRO A 75 2.37 -11.56 -45.01
CA PRO A 75 2.78 -10.39 -44.25
C PRO A 75 3.23 -10.74 -42.83
N ILE A 76 4.15 -9.93 -42.30
CA ILE A 76 4.70 -9.99 -40.95
C ILE A 76 4.53 -8.61 -40.32
N TRP A 77 4.06 -8.50 -39.09
CA TRP A 77 4.09 -7.23 -38.34
C TRP A 77 5.30 -7.22 -37.39
N SER A 78 6.09 -6.14 -37.40
CA SER A 78 7.41 -6.11 -36.75
C SER A 78 7.66 -4.89 -35.87
N GLY A 79 6.59 -4.32 -35.32
CA GLY A 79 6.62 -3.23 -34.36
C GLY A 79 5.59 -2.15 -34.62
N CYS A 80 5.43 -1.26 -33.65
CA CYS A 80 4.52 -0.12 -33.69
C CYS A 80 5.29 1.19 -33.75
N PHE A 81 4.61 2.25 -34.19
CA PHE A 81 5.12 3.61 -34.07
C PHE A 81 4.00 4.55 -33.67
N TRP A 82 4.34 5.63 -32.96
CA TRP A 82 3.37 6.64 -32.57
C TRP A 82 3.12 7.61 -33.72
N GLY A 83 1.85 7.89 -33.99
CA GLY A 83 1.41 9.06 -34.72
C GLY A 83 1.54 10.33 -33.90
N LYS A 84 1.12 11.45 -34.50
CA LYS A 84 1.07 12.73 -33.80
C LYS A 84 0.17 12.60 -32.57
N ASP A 85 0.68 13.05 -31.43
CA ASP A 85 -0.01 13.06 -30.12
C ASP A 85 -0.31 11.69 -29.49
N GLU A 86 0.08 10.57 -30.12
CA GLU A 86 -0.18 9.20 -29.63
C GLU A 86 0.83 8.70 -28.59
N LEU A 87 1.95 9.40 -28.37
CA LEU A 87 2.96 9.02 -27.38
C LEU A 87 2.33 8.93 -25.97
N PRO A 88 2.66 7.92 -25.13
CA PRO A 88 2.09 7.81 -23.79
C PRO A 88 2.34 9.09 -22.98
N GLN A 89 1.32 9.56 -22.24
CA GLN A 89 1.36 10.83 -21.51
C GLN A 89 2.58 10.93 -20.59
N TYR A 90 2.93 9.86 -19.87
CA TYR A 90 4.08 9.84 -18.97
C TYR A 90 5.44 9.85 -19.67
N ALA A 91 5.49 9.55 -20.97
CA ALA A 91 6.69 9.67 -21.79
C ALA A 91 6.82 11.05 -22.46
N LYS A 92 5.78 11.90 -22.40
CA LYS A 92 5.79 13.28 -22.93
C LYS A 92 6.55 14.22 -21.97
N VAL A 93 7.86 14.05 -21.90
CA VAL A 93 8.78 14.85 -21.08
C VAL A 93 9.91 15.42 -21.96
N GLU A 94 10.65 16.42 -21.47
CA GLU A 94 11.78 16.99 -22.22
C GLU A 94 12.94 16.00 -22.36
N GLN A 95 13.32 15.33 -21.26
CA GLN A 95 14.38 14.32 -21.21
C GLN A 95 13.80 12.91 -21.38
N GLN A 96 13.30 12.59 -22.58
CA GLN A 96 12.60 11.33 -22.88
C GLN A 96 13.45 10.08 -22.65
N ASP A 97 14.76 10.19 -22.84
CA ASP A 97 15.74 9.12 -22.60
C ASP A 97 15.79 8.67 -21.13
N LYS A 98 15.34 9.54 -20.20
CA LYS A 98 15.30 9.25 -18.76
C LYS A 98 14.00 8.59 -18.30
N VAL A 99 13.04 8.33 -19.18
CA VAL A 99 11.75 7.75 -18.81
C VAL A 99 11.38 6.60 -19.73
N GLN A 100 11.07 5.45 -19.14
CA GLN A 100 10.55 4.28 -19.84
C GLN A 100 9.13 4.01 -19.36
N VAL A 101 8.19 3.96 -20.30
CA VAL A 101 6.76 3.77 -20.01
C VAL A 101 6.25 2.57 -20.78
N PHE A 102 5.68 1.61 -20.06
CA PHE A 102 4.83 0.58 -20.63
C PHE A 102 3.38 0.86 -20.22
N ARG A 103 2.56 1.27 -21.17
CA ARG A 103 1.15 1.60 -20.95
C ARG A 103 0.25 0.75 -21.83
N THR A 104 -0.77 0.16 -21.20
CA THR A 104 -1.89 -0.52 -21.86
C THR A 104 -3.21 0.19 -21.47
N HIS A 105 -4.36 -0.39 -21.79
CA HIS A 105 -5.65 0.22 -21.50
C HIS A 105 -5.91 0.28 -19.99
N GLY A 106 -5.66 1.43 -19.37
CA GLY A 106 -5.89 1.65 -17.93
C GLY A 106 -4.79 1.10 -17.01
N MET A 107 -3.67 0.61 -17.52
CA MET A 107 -2.53 0.17 -16.71
C MET A 107 -1.24 0.82 -17.21
N THR A 108 -0.38 1.25 -16.30
CA THR A 108 0.90 1.87 -16.63
C THR A 108 1.99 1.43 -15.67
N LEU A 109 3.13 1.02 -16.21
CA LEU A 109 4.41 0.90 -15.52
C LEU A 109 5.32 2.02 -16.04
N THR A 110 5.89 2.81 -15.12
CA THR A 110 6.83 3.89 -15.43
C THR A 110 8.12 3.70 -14.64
N LEU A 111 9.24 3.69 -15.33
CA LEU A 111 10.59 3.81 -14.76
C LEU A 111 11.11 5.20 -15.13
N SER A 112 11.57 5.96 -14.15
CA SER A 112 12.00 7.33 -14.37
C SER A 112 13.28 7.65 -13.60
N ASN A 113 14.19 8.35 -14.27
CA ASN A 113 15.39 8.95 -13.68
C ASN A 113 15.39 10.48 -13.79
N LEU A 114 14.22 11.09 -13.99
CA LEU A 114 14.05 12.54 -13.93
C LEU A 114 14.26 13.04 -12.50
N GLU A 115 14.99 14.15 -12.31
CA GLU A 115 15.34 14.69 -10.98
C GLU A 115 14.18 14.71 -9.98
N ASN A 116 13.01 15.21 -10.39
CA ASN A 116 11.84 15.35 -9.51
C ASN A 116 10.89 14.13 -9.51
N LYS A 117 11.21 13.07 -10.25
CA LYS A 117 10.36 11.88 -10.41
C LYS A 117 11.20 10.61 -10.51
N LYS A 118 12.29 10.49 -9.76
CA LYS A 118 13.14 9.28 -9.75
C LYS A 118 12.38 8.11 -9.13
N GLY A 119 12.45 6.94 -9.76
CA GLY A 119 11.90 5.71 -9.21
C GLY A 119 11.03 4.92 -10.18
N LEU A 120 10.26 4.00 -9.61
CA LEU A 120 9.31 3.13 -10.30
C LEU A 120 7.90 3.46 -9.85
N THR A 121 6.97 3.55 -10.79
CA THR A 121 5.55 3.80 -10.53
C THR A 121 4.67 2.81 -11.31
N ILE A 122 3.72 2.18 -10.62
CA ILE A 122 2.68 1.33 -11.21
C ILE A 122 1.34 1.98 -10.93
N GLU A 123 0.54 2.18 -11.97
CA GLU A 123 -0.79 2.77 -11.87
C GLU A 123 -1.83 1.92 -12.62
N VAL A 124 -2.98 1.72 -11.98
CA VAL A 124 -4.17 1.10 -12.59
C VAL A 124 -5.33 2.08 -12.45
N GLU A 125 -6.01 2.37 -13.54
CA GLU A 125 -7.06 3.39 -13.63
C GLU A 125 -8.14 2.97 -14.64
N SER A 126 -9.15 3.83 -14.82
CA SER A 126 -10.22 3.60 -15.79
C SER A 126 -9.61 3.45 -17.20
N PRO A 127 -10.08 2.48 -18.02
CA PRO A 127 -11.27 1.65 -17.82
C PRO A 127 -11.05 0.32 -17.09
N THR A 128 -9.83 0.00 -16.65
CA THR A 128 -9.57 -1.30 -15.98
C THR A 128 -10.19 -1.35 -14.59
N VAL A 129 -10.14 -0.23 -13.86
CA VAL A 129 -10.74 -0.08 -12.53
C VAL A 129 -11.40 1.29 -12.42
N GLU A 130 -12.51 1.38 -11.68
CA GLU A 130 -13.17 2.66 -11.43
C GLU A 130 -12.35 3.57 -10.51
N ARG A 131 -11.64 2.97 -9.54
CA ARG A 131 -10.83 3.67 -8.56
C ARG A 131 -9.36 3.49 -8.87
N LYS A 132 -8.64 4.61 -9.04
CA LYS A 132 -7.22 4.61 -9.34
C LYS A 132 -6.41 3.98 -8.20
N LEU A 133 -5.62 2.97 -8.55
CA LEU A 133 -4.65 2.33 -7.68
C LEU A 133 -3.25 2.74 -8.11
N LYS A 134 -2.37 2.98 -7.13
CA LYS A 134 -1.01 3.44 -7.38
C LYS A 134 -0.02 2.78 -6.44
N MET A 135 1.14 2.41 -6.96
CA MET A 135 2.30 1.95 -6.20
C MET A 135 3.54 2.73 -6.65
N ILE A 136 4.34 3.20 -5.71
CA ILE A 136 5.52 4.05 -5.95
C ILE A 136 6.71 3.48 -5.18
N PHE A 137 7.87 3.42 -5.83
CA PHE A 137 9.17 3.14 -5.23
C PHE A 137 10.10 4.29 -5.58
N ASN A 138 10.54 5.07 -4.60
CA ASN A 138 11.41 6.23 -4.82
C ASN A 138 12.34 6.46 -3.61
N ALA A 139 13.05 7.58 -3.60
CA ALA A 139 13.96 7.94 -2.51
C ALA A 139 13.26 8.16 -1.16
N GLU A 140 11.95 8.42 -1.14
CA GLU A 140 11.16 8.56 0.08
C GLU A 140 10.69 7.21 0.66
N GLY A 141 10.84 6.11 -0.10
CA GLY A 141 10.45 4.76 0.30
C GLY A 141 9.49 4.10 -0.68
N ILE A 142 8.58 3.29 -0.14
CA ILE A 142 7.55 2.55 -0.88
C ILE A 142 6.17 3.03 -0.43
N GLU A 143 5.29 3.35 -1.38
CA GLU A 143 3.90 3.71 -1.12
C GLU A 143 2.94 2.88 -1.98
N ILE A 144 1.88 2.35 -1.36
CA ILE A 144 0.71 1.77 -2.03
C ILE A 144 -0.50 2.61 -1.66
N ASN A 145 -1.27 3.05 -2.66
CA ASN A 145 -2.31 4.03 -2.48
C ASN A 145 -3.57 3.67 -3.30
N ASN A 146 -4.73 3.71 -2.62
CA ASN A 146 -6.06 3.64 -3.23
C ASN A 146 -6.78 4.99 -3.03
N LYS A 147 -6.47 5.95 -3.91
CA LYS A 147 -7.05 7.31 -3.94
C LYS A 147 -7.04 8.02 -2.58
N ASP A 148 -5.94 7.90 -1.83
CA ASP A 148 -5.73 8.47 -0.49
C ASP A 148 -6.71 7.97 0.60
N GLU A 149 -7.67 7.11 0.27
CA GLU A 149 -8.58 6.48 1.22
C GLU A 149 -7.90 5.31 1.95
N THR A 150 -6.99 4.60 1.31
CA THR A 150 -6.20 3.55 1.97
C THR A 150 -4.77 3.62 1.48
N THR A 151 -3.84 3.67 2.42
CA THR A 151 -2.42 3.86 2.12
C THR A 151 -1.56 2.91 2.96
N ILE A 152 -0.53 2.36 2.34
CA ILE A 152 0.56 1.64 3.01
C ILE A 152 1.84 2.37 2.66
N LYS A 153 2.61 2.78 3.66
CA LYS A 153 3.89 3.47 3.50
C LYS A 153 4.99 2.72 4.24
N ILE A 154 6.09 2.47 3.56
CA ILE A 154 7.29 1.87 4.13
C ILE A 154 8.43 2.85 3.85
N LYS A 155 8.84 3.59 4.88
CA LYS A 155 9.90 4.59 4.83
C LYS A 155 11.05 4.19 5.76
N ALA A 156 12.13 4.96 5.74
CA ALA A 156 13.32 4.67 6.54
C ALA A 156 13.05 4.64 8.05
N ASP A 157 12.15 5.49 8.53
CA ASP A 157 11.87 5.76 9.94
C ASP A 157 10.46 5.29 10.38
N ILE A 158 9.58 4.98 9.44
CA ILE A 158 8.19 4.64 9.71
C ILE A 158 7.61 3.60 8.72
N ILE A 159 6.84 2.66 9.26
CA ILE A 159 5.92 1.80 8.51
C ILE A 159 4.50 2.17 8.94
N GLU A 160 3.65 2.56 8.00
CA GLU A 160 2.28 3.03 8.27
C GLU A 160 1.27 2.31 7.37
N LEU A 161 0.22 1.77 7.97
CA LEU A 161 -1.00 1.32 7.28
C LEU A 161 -2.14 2.22 7.75
N LYS A 162 -2.87 2.79 6.81
CA LYS A 162 -3.96 3.73 7.11
C LYS A 162 -5.20 3.40 6.28
N ASN A 163 -6.35 3.35 6.94
CA ASN A 163 -7.66 3.35 6.31
C ASN A 163 -8.42 4.62 6.71
N ARG A 164 -8.61 5.50 5.72
CA ARG A 164 -9.18 6.84 5.85
C ARG A 164 -8.45 7.63 6.94
N ALA A 165 -9.12 8.59 7.58
CA ALA A 165 -8.47 9.48 8.53
C ALA A 165 -8.15 8.82 9.89
N ASN A 166 -8.93 7.80 10.29
CA ASN A 166 -9.04 7.44 11.70
C ASN A 166 -8.34 6.14 12.07
N SER A 167 -8.31 5.15 11.17
CA SER A 167 -7.77 3.83 11.44
C SER A 167 -6.32 3.75 10.97
N THR A 168 -5.37 3.61 11.89
CA THR A 168 -3.94 3.52 11.58
C THR A 168 -3.23 2.41 12.34
N VAL A 169 -2.27 1.77 11.69
CA VAL A 169 -1.25 0.91 12.31
C VAL A 169 0.11 1.49 11.96
N THR A 170 0.91 1.81 12.97
CA THR A 170 2.17 2.52 12.81
C THR A 170 3.29 1.81 13.56
N LEU A 171 4.40 1.59 12.87
CA LEU A 171 5.68 1.12 13.41
C LEU A 171 6.71 2.22 13.24
N THR A 172 7.35 2.64 14.32
CA THR A 172 8.54 3.51 14.32
C THR A 172 9.69 2.79 15.03
N ALA A 173 10.86 3.44 15.12
CA ALA A 173 12.01 2.88 15.81
C ALA A 173 11.72 2.44 17.26
N ASP A 174 10.87 3.18 17.98
CA ASP A 174 10.64 3.01 19.42
C ASP A 174 9.20 2.66 19.78
N THR A 175 8.30 2.49 18.79
CA THR A 175 6.87 2.32 19.06
C THR A 175 6.16 1.45 18.02
N ILE A 176 5.26 0.60 18.51
CA ILE A 176 4.22 -0.07 17.71
C ILE A 176 2.86 0.46 18.19
N GLN A 177 2.06 0.99 17.28
CA GLN A 177 0.79 1.64 17.59
C GLN A 177 -0.34 1.16 16.69
N LEU A 178 -1.49 0.84 17.28
CA LEU A 178 -2.76 0.64 16.58
C LEU A 178 -3.72 1.71 17.09
N LYS A 179 -4.37 2.46 16.20
CA LYS A 179 -5.25 3.56 16.58
C LYS A 179 -6.52 3.56 15.73
N GLU A 180 -7.64 3.78 16.40
CA GLU A 180 -8.93 4.08 15.80
C GLU A 180 -9.53 5.30 16.50
N SER A 181 -9.49 6.45 15.82
CA SER A 181 -10.00 7.72 16.37
C SER A 181 -9.38 8.06 17.74
N SER A 182 -10.15 7.93 18.83
CA SER A 182 -9.73 8.18 20.22
C SER A 182 -9.22 6.93 20.97
N THR A 183 -9.35 5.74 20.37
CA THR A 183 -8.92 4.48 20.96
C THR A 183 -7.55 4.09 20.41
N GLU A 184 -6.64 3.66 21.28
CA GLU A 184 -5.26 3.37 20.93
C GLU A 184 -4.71 2.16 21.70
N THR A 185 -3.90 1.35 21.05
CA THR A 185 -2.98 0.40 21.68
C THR A 185 -1.56 0.79 21.31
N LYS A 186 -0.68 0.93 22.30
CA LYS A 186 0.70 1.38 22.10
C LYS A 186 1.66 0.47 22.85
N LEU A 187 2.66 -0.04 22.15
CA LEU A 187 3.80 -0.75 22.72
C LEU A 187 5.05 0.12 22.55
N THR A 188 5.82 0.26 23.63
CA THR A 188 7.15 0.87 23.64
C THR A 188 8.15 -0.12 24.26
N ALA A 189 9.43 0.28 24.38
CA ALA A 189 10.43 -0.53 25.05
C ALA A 189 10.09 -0.85 26.53
N THR A 190 9.28 -0.02 27.18
CA THR A 190 9.03 -0.11 28.63
C THR A 190 7.56 -0.20 29.01
N THR A 191 6.63 0.00 28.05
CA THR A 191 5.18 0.04 28.31
C THR A 191 4.35 -0.70 27.27
N ILE A 192 3.20 -1.22 27.70
CA ILE A 192 2.08 -1.63 26.86
C ILE A 192 0.85 -0.87 27.37
N ASP A 193 0.27 -0.02 26.53
CA ASP A 193 -0.86 0.83 26.86
C ASP A 193 -2.08 0.45 25.99
N LEU A 194 -3.26 0.29 26.60
CA LEU A 194 -4.57 0.25 25.96
C LEU A 194 -5.34 1.48 26.44
N ILE A 195 -5.74 2.36 25.53
CA ILE A 195 -6.27 3.69 25.84
C ILE A 195 -7.64 3.84 25.18
N CYS A 196 -8.65 4.13 25.99
CA CYS A 196 -9.99 4.53 25.57
C CYS A 196 -10.46 5.65 26.48
N ASN A 197 -10.01 6.88 26.20
CA ASN A 197 -10.10 8.00 27.13
C ASN A 197 -11.52 8.20 27.72
N PRO A 198 -11.67 8.35 29.05
CA PRO A 198 -10.60 8.44 30.07
C PRO A 198 -10.09 7.09 30.60
N ALA A 199 -10.65 5.96 30.17
CA ALA A 199 -10.26 4.63 30.63
C ALA A 199 -8.92 4.19 30.02
N THR A 200 -8.05 3.58 30.83
CA THR A 200 -6.75 3.05 30.40
C THR A 200 -6.37 1.75 31.09
N VAL A 201 -5.64 0.89 30.40
CA VAL A 201 -4.92 -0.27 30.95
C VAL A 201 -3.47 -0.14 30.56
N LYS A 202 -2.56 -0.18 31.53
CA LYS A 202 -1.13 0.03 31.32
C LYS A 202 -0.30 -1.04 32.02
N LEU A 203 0.58 -1.69 31.28
CA LEU A 203 1.70 -2.44 31.82
C LEU A 203 2.96 -1.58 31.67
N SER A 204 3.73 -1.42 32.74
CA SER A 204 4.93 -0.61 32.78
C SER A 204 6.01 -1.32 33.59
N SER A 205 7.23 -1.37 33.06
CA SER A 205 8.40 -1.84 33.82
C SER A 205 8.67 -1.03 35.10
N ALA A 206 8.27 0.25 35.14
CA ALA A 206 8.46 1.13 36.29
C ALA A 206 7.33 1.07 37.32
N SER A 207 6.08 0.83 36.87
CA SER A 207 4.89 0.97 37.72
C SER A 207 4.07 -0.32 37.89
N GLY A 208 4.44 -1.42 37.24
CA GLY A 208 3.67 -2.66 37.22
C GLY A 208 2.44 -2.55 36.31
N ILE A 209 1.29 -3.02 36.79
CA ILE A 209 0.02 -3.02 36.06
C ILE A 209 -0.89 -1.95 36.66
N GLU A 210 -1.47 -1.10 35.81
CA GLU A 210 -2.43 -0.05 36.17
C GLU A 210 -3.72 -0.19 35.35
N LEU A 211 -4.87 -0.10 36.01
CA LEU A 211 -6.19 0.05 35.40
C LEU A 211 -6.74 1.38 35.90
N ASN A 212 -7.06 2.32 35.02
CA ASN A 212 -7.57 3.63 35.43
C ASN A 212 -8.86 3.99 34.70
N ASN A 213 -9.79 4.59 35.42
CA ASN A 213 -10.94 5.31 34.90
C ASN A 213 -11.32 6.38 35.93
N SER A 214 -10.66 7.53 35.85
CA SER A 214 -10.68 8.57 36.89
C SER A 214 -12.09 8.90 37.39
N PRO A 215 -12.32 8.98 38.72
CA PRO A 215 -11.32 8.94 39.79
C PRO A 215 -10.92 7.52 40.25
N ALA A 216 -11.48 6.48 39.65
CA ALA A 216 -11.18 5.10 40.04
C ALA A 216 -9.87 4.59 39.43
N SER A 217 -9.08 3.84 40.20
CA SER A 217 -7.86 3.21 39.74
C SER A 217 -7.54 1.90 40.49
N THR A 218 -6.74 1.06 39.85
CA THR A 218 -6.14 -0.15 40.43
C THR A 218 -4.69 -0.23 40.02
N LYS A 219 -3.79 -0.51 40.97
CA LYS A 219 -2.36 -0.66 40.72
C LYS A 219 -1.86 -1.95 41.34
N LEU A 220 -1.12 -2.75 40.58
CA LEU A 220 -0.39 -3.93 41.06
C LEU A 220 1.08 -3.75 40.69
N ASN A 221 1.96 -3.71 41.69
CA ASN A 221 3.39 -3.56 41.48
C ASN A 221 4.21 -4.28 42.58
N SER A 222 5.53 -4.13 42.56
CA SER A 222 6.43 -4.77 43.52
C SER A 222 6.23 -4.34 44.97
N THR A 223 5.60 -3.20 45.23
CA THR A 223 5.28 -2.69 46.58
C THR A 223 3.93 -3.20 47.09
N GLY A 224 3.06 -3.73 46.23
CA GLY A 224 1.75 -4.24 46.63
C GLY A 224 0.63 -4.03 45.60
N ILE A 225 -0.61 -4.14 46.08
CA ILE A 225 -1.85 -3.93 45.36
C ILE A 225 -2.59 -2.74 45.97
N GLU A 226 -3.05 -1.81 45.14
CA GLU A 226 -3.85 -0.65 45.55
C GLU A 226 -5.12 -0.56 44.70
N LEU A 227 -6.26 -0.37 45.35
CA LEU A 227 -7.54 0.00 44.76
C LEU A 227 -7.91 1.38 45.30
N SER A 228 -8.28 2.32 44.44
CA SER A 228 -8.61 3.70 44.86
C SER A 228 -9.79 4.25 44.07
N VAL A 229 -10.61 5.08 44.74
CA VAL A 229 -11.67 5.91 44.13
C VAL A 229 -11.58 7.30 44.74
N ALA A 230 -10.49 8.03 44.45
CA ALA A 230 -10.09 9.24 45.17
C ALA A 230 -9.74 9.01 46.65
N ALA A 231 -10.62 9.37 47.59
CA ALA A 231 -10.34 9.29 49.02
C ALA A 231 -10.51 7.86 49.60
N PRO A 232 -11.55 7.10 49.24
CA PRO A 232 -11.61 5.66 49.51
C PRO A 232 -10.47 4.88 48.86
N SER A 233 -9.77 4.05 49.63
CA SER A 233 -8.74 3.15 49.10
C SER A 233 -8.59 1.85 49.90
N VAL A 234 -8.12 0.82 49.22
CA VAL A 234 -7.67 -0.45 49.79
C VAL A 234 -6.24 -0.69 49.36
N LYS A 235 -5.33 -0.87 50.31
CA LYS A 235 -3.90 -1.13 50.06
C LYS A 235 -3.48 -2.43 50.71
N LEU A 236 -2.92 -3.34 49.92
CA LEU A 236 -2.28 -4.56 50.38
C LEU A 236 -0.78 -4.43 50.07
N THR A 237 0.03 -4.36 51.12
CA THR A 237 1.50 -4.33 51.03
C THR A 237 2.08 -5.52 51.80
N PRO A 238 3.37 -5.86 51.63
CA PRO A 238 4.01 -6.87 52.47
C PRO A 238 3.97 -6.56 53.97
N ALA A 239 3.83 -5.28 54.35
CA ALA A 239 3.84 -4.84 55.75
C ALA A 239 2.44 -4.80 56.38
N GLN A 240 1.40 -4.52 55.60
CA GLN A 240 0.05 -4.30 56.14
C GLN A 240 -1.06 -4.38 55.06
N ILE A 241 -2.28 -4.60 55.55
CA ILE A 241 -3.54 -4.38 54.83
C ILE A 241 -4.19 -3.12 55.40
N GLU A 242 -4.55 -2.16 54.54
CA GLU A 242 -5.16 -0.89 54.92
C GLU A 242 -6.46 -0.65 54.13
N LEU A 243 -7.52 -0.32 54.85
CA LEU A 243 -8.77 0.25 54.33
C LEU A 243 -8.83 1.70 54.79
N SER A 244 -9.00 2.66 53.89
CA SER A 244 -9.09 4.07 54.22
C SER A 244 -10.27 4.73 53.50
N ASN A 245 -10.96 5.63 54.19
CA ASN A 245 -11.91 6.57 53.62
C ASN A 245 -11.65 7.96 54.24
N ALA A 246 -10.64 8.64 53.71
CA ALA A 246 -10.12 9.89 54.26
C ALA A 246 -9.69 9.72 55.75
N ALA A 247 -10.42 10.34 56.68
CA ALA A 247 -10.07 10.34 58.10
C ALA A 247 -10.26 8.95 58.76
N ALA A 248 -11.24 8.17 58.30
CA ALA A 248 -11.52 6.84 58.83
C ALA A 248 -10.57 5.80 58.21
N ASN A 249 -9.99 4.91 59.02
CA ASN A 249 -9.11 3.86 58.53
C ASN A 249 -9.07 2.61 59.42
N ILE A 250 -8.81 1.46 58.80
CA ILE A 250 -8.51 0.18 59.46
C ILE A 250 -7.19 -0.32 58.89
N LYS A 251 -6.18 -0.52 59.75
CA LYS A 251 -4.87 -1.06 59.39
C LYS A 251 -4.61 -2.37 60.13
N LEU A 252 -4.40 -3.44 59.39
CA LEU A 252 -4.00 -4.75 59.90
C LEU A 252 -2.52 -4.96 59.58
N SER A 253 -1.69 -5.06 60.62
CA SER A 253 -0.29 -5.45 60.56
C SER A 253 -0.10 -6.84 61.18
N PRO A 254 1.10 -7.47 61.10
CA PRO A 254 1.31 -8.83 61.62
C PRO A 254 0.93 -9.04 63.09
N VAL A 255 0.94 -7.98 63.90
CA VAL A 255 0.70 -8.06 65.35
C VAL A 255 -0.33 -7.06 65.88
N THR A 256 -0.86 -6.17 65.04
CA THR A 256 -1.84 -5.16 65.48
C THR A 256 -2.99 -4.97 64.50
N VAL A 257 -4.17 -4.68 65.06
CA VAL A 257 -5.29 -4.06 64.36
C VAL A 257 -5.43 -2.64 64.88
N ASN A 258 -5.30 -1.65 64.01
CA ASN A 258 -5.50 -0.26 64.34
C ASN A 258 -6.76 0.27 63.65
N VAL A 259 -7.68 0.83 64.43
CA VAL A 259 -8.88 1.52 63.94
C VAL A 259 -8.70 3.01 64.22
N ASN A 260 -8.87 3.85 63.20
CA ASN A 260 -8.78 5.31 63.27
C ASN A 260 -7.49 5.83 63.94
N ASN A 261 -6.35 5.20 63.66
CA ASN A 261 -5.04 5.51 64.28
C ASN A 261 -5.04 5.46 65.83
N GLY A 262 -5.90 4.62 66.43
CA GLY A 262 -6.02 4.48 67.89
C GLY A 262 -6.94 5.53 68.54
N ALA A 263 -7.67 6.33 67.76
CA ALA A 263 -8.69 7.23 68.27
C ALA A 263 -9.88 6.43 68.82
N LEU A 264 -10.24 6.69 70.07
CA LEU A 264 -11.33 6.04 70.78
C LEU A 264 -12.64 6.78 70.47
N GLU A 265 -13.12 6.66 69.24
CA GLU A 265 -14.53 6.82 68.88
C GLU A 265 -14.79 6.04 67.58
N VAL A 266 -15.45 4.90 67.73
CA VAL A 266 -16.14 4.17 66.68
C VAL A 266 -17.61 4.47 66.92
N ILE A 267 -18.17 5.43 66.17
CA ILE A 267 -19.61 5.77 66.20
C ILE A 267 -20.31 4.93 65.13
#